data_AF-A0A847V9M5-F1
#
_entry.id   AF-A0A847V9M5-F1
#
_cell.length_a   1.000
_cell.length_b   1.000
_cell.length_c   1.000
_cell.angle_alpha   90.00
_cell.angle_beta   90.00
_cell.angle_gamma   90.00
#
_symmetry.space_group_name_H-M   'P 1'
#
loop_
_entity.id
_entity.type
_entity.pdbx_description
1 polymer ?
#
loop_
_entity_poly.entity_id
_entity_poly.type
_entity_poly.pdbx_seq_one_letter_code
_entity_poly.pdbx_strand_id
1 'polypeptide(L)'
;MECPVCGEHLGDAGQVLEGLDRRYAPCHACSQARLDPRAPPPEAGQPCACGRRPLDQVMAAVHAVLADGGGLAPGAPLAAVGTPLLHPFPPLRSPPFLPPSSLILLTRYATPSLARRLLAEVPEVRGVVADRGIVPGVGGATHDLLAGCDVYAEARFTPAGPLVLYKQVSTCHIEAPRPRDPKVEATDRAVRRVLPDVFVDACAGVGTLGLAAALRLVPAVVLNDAWGPAAWFAGLNLHANREALLAGEVDLLASYADLRDVPAPAAPEPVAAARADQEILVYRGSLWDLPPLLPVAGLRLAALDPFEKDPDRLRRIARRWQDRAGGEVFIP
;
A
#
# COMPACT_ATOMS: atom_id res chain seq x y z
N MET A 1 -13.03 -0.49 9.99
CA MET A 1 -12.09 -0.61 11.14
C MET A 1 -11.52 0.75 11.48
N GLU A 2 -10.85 0.95 12.61
CA GLU A 2 -10.19 2.23 12.93
C GLU A 2 -8.77 2.29 12.35
N CYS A 3 -8.37 3.47 11.91
CA CYS A 3 -7.02 3.74 11.45
C CYS A 3 -6.05 3.67 12.63
N PRO A 4 -4.97 2.87 12.55
CA PRO A 4 -4.04 2.71 13.68
C PRO A 4 -3.18 3.95 13.94
N VAL A 5 -3.26 4.97 13.07
CA VAL A 5 -2.50 6.22 13.18
C VAL A 5 -3.36 7.36 13.71
N CYS A 6 -4.54 7.58 13.13
CA CYS A 6 -5.38 8.73 13.47
C CYS A 6 -6.74 8.38 14.09
N GLY A 7 -7.08 7.10 14.22
CA GLY A 7 -8.36 6.65 14.77
C GLY A 7 -9.57 6.82 13.83
N GLU A 8 -9.40 7.46 12.66
CA GLU A 8 -10.51 7.59 11.70
C GLU A 8 -10.99 6.23 11.18
N HIS A 9 -12.27 6.16 10.80
CA HIS A 9 -12.81 4.96 10.18
C HIS A 9 -12.19 4.68 8.80
N LEU A 10 -11.63 3.48 8.66
CA LEU A 10 -11.22 2.88 7.40
C LEU A 10 -12.39 2.05 6.86
N GLY A 11 -12.89 2.45 5.69
CA GLY A 11 -13.99 1.77 5.02
C GLY A 11 -13.58 0.43 4.42
N ASP A 12 -14.56 -0.45 4.21
CA ASP A 12 -14.37 -1.68 3.46
C ASP A 12 -14.13 -1.40 1.95
N ALA A 13 -13.83 -2.47 1.20
CA ALA A 13 -13.54 -2.36 -0.22
C ALA A 13 -14.72 -1.77 -1.02
N GLY A 14 -15.97 -2.13 -0.69
CA GLY A 14 -17.16 -1.60 -1.34
C GLY A 14 -17.26 -0.09 -1.16
N GLN A 15 -17.15 0.38 0.08
CA GLN A 15 -17.18 1.80 0.45
C GLN A 15 -16.06 2.61 -0.21
N VAL A 16 -14.86 2.06 -0.31
CA VAL A 16 -13.71 2.76 -0.93
C VAL A 16 -13.84 2.83 -2.44
N LEU A 17 -14.37 1.79 -3.07
CA LEU A 17 -14.57 1.74 -4.52
C LEU A 17 -15.78 2.58 -4.97
N GLU A 18 -16.77 2.77 -4.11
CA GLU A 18 -17.95 3.58 -4.39
C GLU A 18 -17.56 5.03 -4.75
N GLY A 19 -17.88 5.44 -5.97
CA GLY A 19 -17.62 6.80 -6.47
C GLY A 19 -16.15 7.14 -6.70
N LEU A 20 -15.23 6.16 -6.65
CA LEU A 20 -13.80 6.36 -6.86
C LEU A 20 -13.48 6.95 -8.24
N ASP A 21 -14.28 6.61 -9.25
CA ASP A 21 -14.23 7.13 -10.61
C ASP A 21 -14.48 8.66 -10.69
N ARG A 22 -15.35 9.18 -9.81
CA ARG A 22 -15.75 10.59 -9.77
C ARG A 22 -14.99 11.40 -8.73
N ARG A 23 -14.35 10.74 -7.76
CA ARG A 23 -13.62 11.38 -6.65
C ARG A 23 -12.60 12.41 -7.14
N TYR A 24 -11.87 12.07 -8.19
CA TYR A 24 -10.82 12.91 -8.78
C TYR A 24 -11.25 13.66 -10.05
N ALA A 25 -12.53 13.59 -10.42
CA ALA A 25 -13.03 14.25 -11.61
C ALA A 25 -13.19 15.77 -11.38
N PRO A 26 -12.89 16.63 -12.36
CA PRO A 26 -13.20 18.05 -12.27
C PRO A 26 -14.72 18.29 -12.39
N CYS A 27 -15.19 19.41 -11.84
CA CYS A 27 -16.45 20.01 -12.29
C CYS A 27 -16.19 20.97 -13.46
N HIS A 28 -17.24 21.48 -14.10
CA HIS A 28 -17.13 22.40 -15.23
C HIS A 28 -16.42 23.73 -14.88
N ALA A 29 -16.36 24.10 -13.60
CA ALA A 29 -15.73 25.32 -13.11
C ALA A 29 -14.29 25.10 -12.61
N CYS A 30 -13.78 23.87 -12.59
CA CYS A 30 -12.41 23.60 -12.16
C CYS A 30 -11.40 24.15 -13.19
N SER A 31 -10.43 24.92 -12.73
CA SER A 31 -9.30 25.35 -13.56
C SER A 31 -8.60 24.15 -14.19
N GLN A 32 -8.39 24.20 -15.50
CA GLN A 32 -7.65 23.16 -16.24
C GLN A 32 -6.17 23.52 -16.41
N ALA A 33 -5.69 24.57 -15.70
CA ALA A 33 -4.32 25.03 -15.80
C ALA A 33 -3.34 23.93 -15.36
N ARG A 34 -2.42 23.58 -16.26
CA ARG A 34 -1.30 22.67 -15.99
C ARG A 34 -0.07 23.49 -15.69
N LEU A 35 0.71 23.08 -14.71
CA LEU A 35 1.98 23.73 -14.39
C LEU A 35 3.12 22.90 -14.97
N ASP A 36 4.22 23.55 -15.34
CA ASP A 36 5.44 22.84 -15.73
C ASP A 36 6.14 22.31 -14.47
N PRO A 37 6.29 20.98 -14.29
CA PRO A 37 6.97 20.42 -13.13
C PRO A 37 8.44 20.84 -13.02
N ARG A 38 9.05 21.30 -14.13
CA ARG A 38 10.47 21.69 -14.19
C ARG A 38 10.72 23.18 -13.90
N ALA A 39 9.67 23.97 -13.80
CA ALA A 39 9.77 25.40 -13.49
C ALA A 39 9.37 25.66 -12.02
N PRO A 40 9.84 26.75 -11.42
CA PRO A 40 9.24 27.28 -10.20
C PRO A 40 7.74 27.54 -10.46
N PRO A 41 6.84 27.11 -9.57
CA PRO A 41 5.42 27.32 -9.78
C PRO A 41 5.07 28.81 -9.66
N PRO A 42 4.04 29.29 -10.39
CA PRO A 42 3.41 30.56 -10.07
C PRO A 42 2.67 30.47 -8.72
N GLU A 43 2.07 31.57 -8.28
CA GLU A 43 1.19 31.56 -7.11
C GLU A 43 0.07 30.52 -7.29
N ALA A 44 -0.19 29.75 -6.23
CA ALA A 44 -1.17 28.68 -6.26
C ALA A 44 -2.59 29.24 -6.37
N GLY A 45 -3.36 28.68 -7.31
CA GLY A 45 -4.78 28.99 -7.43
C GLY A 45 -5.57 28.51 -6.20
N GLN A 46 -6.67 29.22 -5.91
CA GLN A 46 -7.64 28.82 -4.90
C GLN A 46 -8.37 27.52 -5.32
N PRO A 47 -8.81 26.68 -4.35
CA PRO A 47 -9.70 25.57 -4.65
C PRO A 47 -10.94 26.02 -5.43
N CYS A 48 -11.45 25.16 -6.32
CA CYS A 48 -12.73 25.41 -6.97
C CYS A 48 -13.86 25.40 -5.91
N ALA A 49 -15.00 26.00 -6.24
CA ALA A 49 -16.21 25.96 -5.39
C ALA A 49 -16.69 24.53 -5.08
N CYS A 50 -16.33 23.53 -5.91
CA CYS A 50 -16.58 22.11 -5.62
C CYS A 50 -15.62 21.50 -4.57
N GLY A 51 -14.71 22.30 -4.02
CA GLY A 51 -13.69 21.89 -3.04
C GLY A 51 -12.48 21.20 -3.63
N ARG A 52 -12.36 21.12 -4.97
CA ARG A 52 -11.25 20.40 -5.64
C ARG A 52 -10.26 21.33 -6.31
N ARG A 53 -9.00 20.89 -6.38
CA ARG A 53 -7.91 21.60 -7.03
C ARG A 53 -7.07 20.65 -7.89
N PRO A 54 -6.59 21.05 -9.09
CA PRO A 54 -5.63 20.23 -9.86
C PRO A 54 -4.40 19.86 -9.03
N LEU A 55 -3.90 18.64 -9.15
CA LEU A 55 -2.70 18.18 -8.42
C LEU A 55 -1.54 19.17 -8.49
N ASP A 56 -1.20 19.67 -9.69
CA ASP A 56 -0.08 20.62 -9.85
C ASP A 56 -0.26 21.89 -9.02
N GLN A 57 -1.50 22.39 -8.92
CA GLN A 57 -1.85 23.57 -8.13
C GLN A 57 -1.82 23.28 -6.62
N VAL A 58 -2.16 22.06 -6.21
CA VAL A 58 -1.95 21.60 -4.82
C VAL A 58 -0.45 21.58 -4.51
N MET A 59 0.35 21.02 -5.40
CA MET A 59 1.81 20.98 -5.25
C MET A 59 2.42 22.40 -5.25
N ALA A 60 1.86 23.35 -6.00
CA ALA A 60 2.25 24.76 -5.95
C ALA A 60 1.93 25.40 -4.58
N ALA A 61 0.78 25.06 -3.98
CA ALA A 61 0.45 25.53 -2.64
C ALA A 61 1.40 24.95 -1.59
N VAL A 62 1.75 23.67 -1.70
CA VAL A 62 2.77 23.02 -0.86
C VAL A 62 4.13 23.69 -1.05
N HIS A 63 4.53 23.97 -2.30
CA HIS A 63 5.77 24.68 -2.62
C HIS A 63 5.84 26.02 -1.89
N ALA A 64 4.77 26.83 -1.96
CA ALA A 64 4.72 28.15 -1.32
C ALA A 64 4.94 28.05 0.20
N VAL A 65 4.29 27.12 0.89
CA VAL A 65 4.46 26.91 2.34
C VAL A 65 5.89 26.47 2.69
N LEU A 66 6.46 25.55 1.91
CA LEU A 66 7.83 25.09 2.11
C LEU A 66 8.86 26.19 1.84
N ALA A 67 8.64 27.01 0.81
CA ALA A 67 9.53 28.11 0.45
C ALA A 67 9.49 29.24 1.49
N ASP A 68 8.29 29.65 1.91
CA ASP A 68 8.09 30.66 2.95
C ASP A 68 8.73 30.25 4.29
N GLY A 69 8.59 28.99 4.70
CA GLY A 69 9.22 28.48 5.91
C GLY A 69 10.67 28.03 5.75
N GLY A 70 11.32 28.32 4.62
CA GLY A 70 12.75 28.05 4.39
C GLY A 70 13.14 26.58 4.20
N GLY A 71 12.17 25.68 4.04
CA GLY A 71 12.40 24.26 3.76
C GLY A 71 12.81 23.99 2.31
N LEU A 72 12.40 24.86 1.38
CA LEU A 72 12.69 24.78 -0.05
C LEU A 72 13.13 26.15 -0.57
N ALA A 73 14.02 26.20 -1.56
CA ALA A 73 14.38 27.47 -2.20
C ALA A 73 13.18 28.01 -3.02
N PRO A 74 12.86 29.31 -3.00
CA PRO A 74 11.76 29.87 -3.79
C PRO A 74 11.88 29.61 -5.30
N GLY A 75 13.11 29.52 -5.83
CA GLY A 75 13.38 29.18 -7.22
C GLY A 75 13.47 27.68 -7.51
N ALA A 76 13.13 26.81 -6.56
CA ALA A 76 13.13 25.37 -6.80
C ALA A 76 11.98 24.97 -7.74
N PRO A 77 12.20 23.98 -8.63
CA PRO A 77 11.14 23.50 -9.53
C PRO A 77 10.01 22.82 -8.75
N LEU A 78 8.80 22.85 -9.29
CA LEU A 78 7.62 22.22 -8.68
C LEU A 78 7.84 20.72 -8.38
N ALA A 79 8.55 19.99 -9.25
CA ALA A 79 8.89 18.58 -9.04
C ALA A 79 9.80 18.33 -7.83
N ALA A 80 10.46 19.35 -7.27
CA ALA A 80 11.29 19.22 -6.08
C ALA A 80 10.45 19.09 -4.80
N VAL A 81 9.17 19.49 -4.79
CA VAL A 81 8.37 19.55 -3.57
C VAL A 81 8.29 18.22 -2.81
N GLY A 82 8.22 17.11 -3.54
CA GLY A 82 8.10 15.76 -2.99
C GLY A 82 7.19 14.87 -3.83
N THR A 83 6.93 13.67 -3.33
CA THR A 83 6.06 12.69 -3.97
C THR A 83 4.65 12.80 -3.39
N PRO A 84 3.63 13.15 -4.21
CA PRO A 84 2.24 13.11 -3.77
C PRO A 84 1.69 11.68 -3.85
N LEU A 85 1.13 11.19 -2.74
CA LEU A 85 0.48 9.90 -2.65
C LEU A 85 -1.02 10.10 -2.39
N LEU A 86 -1.87 9.59 -3.27
CA LEU A 86 -3.31 9.86 -3.21
C LEU A 86 -4.04 8.93 -2.24
N HIS A 87 -5.14 9.41 -1.68
CA HIS A 87 -6.02 8.64 -0.82
C HIS A 87 -7.51 8.77 -1.21
N PRO A 88 -8.16 7.69 -1.68
CA PRO A 88 -7.56 6.43 -2.16
C PRO A 88 -6.73 6.60 -3.45
N PHE A 89 -5.78 5.71 -3.73
CA PHE A 89 -4.96 5.76 -4.95
C PHE A 89 -5.45 4.73 -6.00
N PRO A 90 -6.22 5.14 -7.03
CA PRO A 90 -6.53 4.28 -8.18
C PRO A 90 -5.48 4.42 -9.30
N PRO A 91 -5.45 3.48 -10.27
CA PRO A 91 -4.82 3.73 -11.56
C PRO A 91 -5.49 4.92 -12.26
N LEU A 92 -4.77 6.05 -12.33
CA LEU A 92 -5.29 7.28 -12.91
C LEU A 92 -5.29 7.22 -14.45
N ARG A 93 -6.35 7.74 -15.06
CA ARG A 93 -6.46 7.91 -16.53
C ARG A 93 -6.19 9.34 -16.99
N SER A 94 -6.22 10.28 -16.06
CA SER A 94 -5.98 11.70 -16.28
C SER A 94 -5.37 12.33 -15.03
N PRO A 95 -4.75 13.52 -15.12
CA PRO A 95 -4.35 14.28 -13.94
C PRO A 95 -5.53 14.47 -12.97
N PRO A 96 -5.34 14.21 -11.67
CA PRO A 96 -6.43 14.19 -10.71
C PRO A 96 -6.74 15.59 -10.16
N PHE A 97 -8.01 15.82 -9.82
CA PHE A 97 -8.49 16.97 -9.07
C PHE A 97 -8.73 16.55 -7.63
N LEU A 98 -7.91 17.06 -6.72
CA LEU A 98 -7.83 16.57 -5.35
C LEU A 98 -8.89 17.24 -4.46
N PRO A 99 -9.77 16.47 -3.80
CA PRO A 99 -10.59 16.98 -2.71
C PRO A 99 -9.76 17.16 -1.42
N PRO A 100 -10.32 17.76 -0.36
CA PRO A 100 -9.66 17.84 0.94
C PRO A 100 -9.25 16.46 1.48
N SER A 101 -8.17 16.44 2.26
CA SER A 101 -7.63 15.26 2.95
C SER A 101 -7.45 14.03 2.05
N SER A 102 -6.93 14.24 0.83
CA SER A 102 -6.76 13.20 -0.19
C SER A 102 -5.31 12.99 -0.65
N LEU A 103 -4.34 13.70 -0.05
CA LEU A 103 -2.92 13.62 -0.39
C LEU A 103 -2.06 13.40 0.85
N ILE A 104 -1.18 12.41 0.81
CA ILE A 104 -0.04 12.28 1.72
C ILE A 104 1.19 12.79 0.97
N LEU A 105 1.93 13.71 1.58
CA LEU A 105 3.15 14.27 1.01
C LEU A 105 4.36 13.54 1.58
N LEU A 106 5.12 12.85 0.73
CA LEU A 106 6.45 12.32 1.07
C LEU A 106 7.52 13.32 0.59
N THR A 107 8.25 13.96 1.50
CA THR A 107 9.19 15.03 1.17
C THR A 107 10.41 15.07 2.07
N ARG A 108 11.55 15.50 1.53
CA ARG A 108 12.80 15.72 2.29
C ARG A 108 12.91 17.13 2.89
N TYR A 109 11.96 18.01 2.59
CA TYR A 109 12.07 19.46 2.84
C TYR A 109 11.21 19.94 4.02
N ALA A 110 10.34 19.10 4.56
CA ALA A 110 9.46 19.45 5.67
C ALA A 110 10.12 19.16 7.03
N THR A 111 9.93 20.10 7.96
CA THR A 111 10.12 19.90 9.41
C THR A 111 8.76 19.64 10.08
N PRO A 112 8.70 19.20 11.35
CA PRO A 112 7.42 19.05 12.06
C PRO A 112 6.58 20.34 12.16
N SER A 113 7.22 21.53 12.19
CA SER A 113 6.49 22.81 12.17
C SER A 113 5.91 23.09 10.78
N LEU A 114 6.70 22.90 9.71
CA LEU A 114 6.24 23.04 8.34
C LEU A 114 5.14 22.03 7.99
N ALA A 115 5.25 20.78 8.46
CA ALA A 115 4.25 19.75 8.25
C ALA A 115 2.88 20.15 8.85
N ARG A 116 2.86 20.73 10.06
CA ARG A 116 1.63 21.26 10.67
C ARG A 116 1.06 22.45 9.90
N ARG A 117 1.91 23.34 9.41
CA ARG A 117 1.49 24.44 8.53
C ARG A 117 0.86 23.93 7.24
N LEU A 118 1.47 22.92 6.60
CA LEU A 118 0.93 22.29 5.38
C LEU A 118 -0.49 21.74 5.60
N LEU A 119 -0.74 21.06 6.71
CA LEU A 119 -2.09 20.57 7.04
C LEU A 119 -3.11 21.70 7.27
N ALA A 120 -2.67 22.83 7.81
CA ALA A 120 -3.55 23.97 8.09
C ALA A 120 -3.82 24.82 6.84
N GLU A 121 -2.82 24.98 5.97
CA GLU A 121 -2.85 25.92 4.85
C GLU A 121 -3.21 25.25 3.50
N VAL A 122 -3.02 23.93 3.37
CA VAL A 122 -3.29 23.17 2.15
C VAL A 122 -4.32 22.06 2.43
N PRO A 123 -5.64 22.33 2.23
CA PRO A 123 -6.73 21.44 2.63
C PRO A 123 -6.64 20.01 2.08
N GLU A 124 -6.02 19.83 0.92
CA GLU A 124 -5.86 18.55 0.26
C GLU A 124 -4.86 17.63 0.99
N VAL A 125 -3.94 18.18 1.78
CA VAL A 125 -2.93 17.42 2.54
C VAL A 125 -3.58 16.76 3.75
N ARG A 126 -3.49 15.44 3.81
CA ARG A 126 -3.93 14.56 4.92
C ARG A 126 -2.78 14.22 5.87
N GLY A 127 -1.57 14.12 5.34
CA GLY A 127 -0.38 13.76 6.12
C GLY A 127 0.91 14.17 5.43
N VAL A 128 1.96 14.33 6.21
CA VAL A 128 3.30 14.68 5.72
C VAL A 128 4.32 13.73 6.32
N VAL A 129 5.08 13.07 5.46
CA VAL A 129 6.09 12.07 5.82
C VAL A 129 7.47 12.56 5.37
N ALA A 130 8.46 12.42 6.25
CA ALA A 130 9.85 12.73 5.94
C ALA A 130 10.47 11.66 5.04
N ASP A 131 10.81 12.03 3.80
CA ASP A 131 11.58 11.17 2.91
C ASP A 131 13.03 11.04 3.41
N ARG A 132 13.39 9.82 3.81
CA ARG A 132 14.72 9.47 4.32
C ARG A 132 15.61 8.83 3.24
N GLY A 133 15.14 8.72 1.98
CA GLY A 133 15.89 8.08 0.90
C GLY A 133 16.09 6.57 1.09
N ILE A 134 15.14 5.93 1.76
CA ILE A 134 15.15 4.50 2.12
C ILE A 134 13.95 3.78 1.47
N VAL A 135 13.92 2.45 1.60
CA VAL A 135 12.75 1.63 1.31
C VAL A 135 12.15 1.15 2.65
N PRO A 136 10.98 1.66 3.07
CA PRO A 136 10.38 1.24 4.33
C PRO A 136 10.14 -0.26 4.42
N GLY A 137 10.44 -0.85 5.58
CA GLY A 137 10.36 -2.28 5.87
C GLY A 137 11.63 -3.07 5.53
N VAL A 138 12.50 -2.57 4.65
CA VAL A 138 13.77 -3.24 4.33
C VAL A 138 14.76 -3.01 5.46
N GLY A 139 15.21 -4.08 6.10
CA GLY A 139 16.14 -4.00 7.24
C GLY A 139 15.55 -3.28 8.46
N GLY A 140 14.23 -3.18 8.56
CA GLY A 140 13.54 -2.43 9.61
C GLY A 140 13.57 -0.91 9.45
N ALA A 141 13.99 -0.41 8.29
CA ALA A 141 14.01 1.03 8.03
C ALA A 141 12.59 1.61 7.90
N THR A 142 12.38 2.83 8.41
CA THR A 142 11.11 3.55 8.33
C THR A 142 11.33 5.03 8.05
N HIS A 143 10.36 5.66 7.40
CA HIS A 143 10.27 7.12 7.37
C HIS A 143 9.62 7.63 8.66
N ASP A 144 9.58 8.96 8.82
CA ASP A 144 8.90 9.58 9.96
C ASP A 144 7.62 10.29 9.51
N LEU A 145 6.50 9.98 10.15
CA LEU A 145 5.30 10.80 10.07
C LEU A 145 5.54 12.13 10.82
N LEU A 146 5.57 13.24 10.09
CA LEU A 146 5.81 14.57 10.66
C LEU A 146 4.53 15.22 11.19
N ALA A 147 3.40 15.00 10.51
CA ALA A 147 2.08 15.46 10.94
C ALA A 147 0.95 14.72 10.18
N GLY A 148 -0.22 14.62 10.81
CA GLY A 148 -1.45 14.12 10.17
C GLY A 148 -1.55 12.61 10.15
N CYS A 149 -2.05 12.05 9.05
CA CYS A 149 -2.21 10.61 8.85
C CYS A 149 -1.56 10.18 7.53
N ASP A 150 -0.74 9.13 7.58
CA ASP A 150 -0.05 8.56 6.43
C ASP A 150 -0.54 7.15 6.06
N VAL A 151 -1.70 6.75 6.56
CA VAL A 151 -2.41 5.57 6.05
C VAL A 151 -3.21 5.97 4.82
N TYR A 152 -3.02 5.24 3.73
CA TYR A 152 -3.86 5.35 2.55
C TYR A 152 -4.29 3.98 2.03
N ALA A 153 -5.47 3.97 1.41
CA ALA A 153 -5.94 2.91 0.53
C ALA A 153 -5.39 3.10 -0.89
N GLU A 154 -4.95 2.03 -1.53
CA GLU A 154 -4.86 1.93 -2.99
C GLU A 154 -5.97 1.00 -3.51
N ALA A 155 -6.46 1.28 -4.71
CA ALA A 155 -7.33 0.37 -5.44
C ALA A 155 -6.54 -0.33 -6.53
N ARG A 156 -6.54 -1.67 -6.54
CA ARG A 156 -5.94 -2.48 -7.61
C ARG A 156 -7.01 -3.27 -8.32
N PHE A 157 -7.04 -3.20 -9.64
CA PHE A 157 -7.97 -3.97 -10.45
C PHE A 157 -7.27 -5.22 -10.97
N THR A 158 -7.63 -6.39 -10.44
CA THR A 158 -7.06 -7.67 -10.84
C THR A 158 -7.97 -8.36 -11.87
N PRO A 159 -7.48 -9.38 -12.61
CA PRO A 159 -8.33 -10.19 -13.49
C PRO A 159 -9.44 -10.97 -12.76
N ALA A 160 -9.36 -11.12 -11.44
CA ALA A 160 -10.36 -11.82 -10.62
C ALA A 160 -11.36 -10.86 -9.94
N GLY A 161 -11.05 -9.57 -9.89
CA GLY A 161 -11.84 -8.57 -9.17
C GLY A 161 -10.99 -7.43 -8.61
N PRO A 162 -11.60 -6.34 -8.13
CA PRO A 162 -10.88 -5.26 -7.48
C PRO A 162 -10.43 -5.66 -6.06
N LEU A 163 -9.31 -5.09 -5.62
CA LEU A 163 -8.83 -5.12 -4.24
C LEU A 163 -8.62 -3.69 -3.75
N VAL A 164 -8.90 -3.47 -2.47
CA VAL A 164 -8.53 -2.25 -1.74
C VAL A 164 -7.47 -2.59 -0.72
N LEU A 165 -6.29 -1.98 -0.84
CA LEU A 165 -5.15 -2.28 0.02
C LEU A 165 -4.76 -1.04 0.81
N TYR A 166 -4.99 -1.07 2.11
CA TYR A 166 -4.47 -0.11 3.05
C TYR A 166 -2.99 -0.38 3.32
N LYS A 167 -2.23 0.70 3.49
CA LYS A 167 -0.83 0.66 3.96
C LYS A 167 -0.46 1.99 4.62
N GLN A 168 0.51 1.95 5.54
CA GLN A 168 1.12 3.15 6.11
C GLN A 168 2.37 3.53 5.31
N VAL A 169 2.41 4.75 4.78
CA VAL A 169 3.50 5.26 3.91
C VAL A 169 4.85 5.22 4.61
N SER A 170 4.90 5.52 5.91
CA SER A 170 6.16 5.57 6.65
C SER A 170 6.77 4.20 6.97
N THR A 171 5.97 3.13 6.98
CA THR A 171 6.43 1.81 7.42
C THR A 171 6.38 0.76 6.32
N CYS A 172 5.58 0.94 5.27
CA CYS A 172 5.43 -0.04 4.20
C CYS A 172 5.99 0.45 2.86
N HIS A 173 6.60 -0.45 2.09
CA HIS A 173 7.02 -0.16 0.72
C HIS A 173 5.82 0.26 -0.14
N ILE A 174 6.03 1.29 -0.96
CA ILE A 174 5.02 1.86 -1.85
C ILE A 174 5.32 1.51 -3.29
N GLU A 175 4.39 0.80 -3.90
CA GLU A 175 4.37 0.59 -5.35
C GLU A 175 3.14 1.30 -5.90
N ALA A 176 3.31 2.33 -6.73
CA ALA A 176 2.17 3.04 -7.31
C ALA A 176 1.27 2.07 -8.12
N PRO A 177 -0.06 2.13 -7.96
CA PRO A 177 -0.98 1.30 -8.71
C PRO A 177 -0.91 1.63 -10.19
N ARG A 178 -0.87 0.60 -11.04
CA ARG A 178 -0.80 0.72 -12.50
C ARG A 178 -2.06 0.13 -13.12
N PRO A 179 -2.48 0.58 -14.32
CA PRO A 179 -3.60 -0.04 -15.03
C PRO A 179 -3.40 -1.53 -15.29
N ARG A 180 -2.13 -1.96 -15.42
CA ARG A 180 -1.72 -3.36 -15.47
C ARG A 180 -0.58 -3.57 -14.49
N ASP A 181 -0.72 -4.58 -13.66
CA ASP A 181 0.29 -4.98 -12.67
C ASP A 181 0.87 -6.35 -13.06
N PRO A 182 2.12 -6.39 -13.56
CA PRO A 182 2.73 -7.63 -14.01
C PRO A 182 2.80 -8.72 -12.93
N LYS A 183 2.99 -8.36 -11.65
CA LYS A 183 3.10 -9.32 -10.55
C LYS A 183 1.74 -9.96 -10.25
N VAL A 184 0.69 -9.14 -10.24
CA VAL A 184 -0.70 -9.61 -10.08
C VAL A 184 -1.12 -10.46 -11.28
N GLU A 185 -0.82 -10.04 -12.51
CA GLU A 185 -1.11 -10.84 -13.71
C GLU A 185 -0.34 -12.16 -13.74
N ALA A 186 0.93 -12.18 -13.30
CA ALA A 186 1.72 -13.40 -13.18
C ALA A 186 1.13 -14.35 -12.13
N THR A 187 0.71 -13.81 -10.99
CA THR A 187 0.03 -14.57 -9.93
C THR A 187 -1.27 -15.19 -10.43
N ASP A 188 -2.11 -14.40 -11.09
CA ASP A 188 -3.37 -14.88 -11.67
C ASP A 188 -3.14 -16.02 -12.67
N ARG A 189 -2.16 -15.87 -13.57
CA ARG A 189 -1.79 -16.92 -14.54
C ARG A 189 -1.30 -18.18 -13.85
N ALA A 190 -0.46 -18.05 -12.82
CA ALA A 190 0.09 -19.19 -12.09
C ALA A 190 -1.02 -19.95 -11.36
N VAL A 191 -1.89 -19.26 -10.64
CA VAL A 191 -3.04 -19.86 -9.93
C VAL A 191 -3.96 -20.58 -10.91
N ARG A 192 -4.31 -19.98 -12.05
CA ARG A 192 -5.19 -20.61 -13.05
C ARG A 192 -4.57 -21.84 -13.73
N ARG A 193 -3.24 -21.87 -13.87
CA ARG A 193 -2.53 -22.99 -14.48
C ARG A 193 -2.39 -24.17 -13.51
N VAL A 194 -2.05 -23.87 -12.26
CA VAL A 194 -1.73 -24.88 -11.26
C VAL A 194 -2.98 -25.41 -10.55
N LEU A 195 -3.98 -24.55 -10.34
CA LEU A 195 -5.16 -24.83 -9.52
C LEU A 195 -4.75 -25.35 -8.13
N PRO A 196 -3.97 -24.57 -7.37
CA PRO A 196 -3.45 -25.03 -6.10
C PRO A 196 -4.57 -25.21 -5.07
N ASP A 197 -4.39 -26.16 -4.16
CA ASP A 197 -5.17 -26.27 -2.93
C ASP A 197 -4.67 -25.26 -1.88
N VAL A 198 -3.36 -24.96 -1.92
CA VAL A 198 -2.70 -24.01 -1.02
C VAL A 198 -1.87 -23.01 -1.81
N PHE A 199 -2.20 -21.73 -1.70
CA PHE A 199 -1.35 -20.64 -2.20
C PHE A 199 -0.56 -20.01 -1.06
N VAL A 200 0.74 -19.81 -1.25
CA VAL A 200 1.61 -19.19 -0.26
C VAL A 200 2.24 -17.93 -0.83
N ASP A 201 1.93 -16.78 -0.23
CA ASP A 201 2.63 -15.53 -0.46
C ASP A 201 3.67 -15.35 0.66
N ALA A 202 4.92 -15.77 0.41
CA ALA A 202 5.92 -15.92 1.47
C ALA A 202 6.62 -14.59 1.84
N CYS A 203 6.47 -13.57 0.98
CA CYS A 203 6.97 -12.21 1.14
C CYS A 203 5.81 -11.23 0.87
N ALA A 204 4.74 -11.38 1.62
CA ALA A 204 3.43 -10.86 1.24
C ALA A 204 3.32 -9.34 1.20
N GLY A 205 4.21 -8.62 1.88
CA GLY A 205 4.03 -7.19 2.13
C GLY A 205 2.67 -6.96 2.77
N VAL A 206 1.87 -6.09 2.16
CA VAL A 206 0.49 -5.79 2.59
C VAL A 206 -0.56 -6.77 2.02
N GLY A 207 -0.12 -7.89 1.45
CA GLY A 207 -0.96 -9.00 1.01
C GLY A 207 -1.40 -8.97 -0.45
N THR A 208 -0.78 -8.16 -1.31
CA THR A 208 -1.26 -7.94 -2.69
C THR A 208 -1.43 -9.24 -3.49
N LEU A 209 -0.44 -10.13 -3.48
CA LEU A 209 -0.46 -11.34 -4.32
C LEU A 209 -1.30 -12.44 -3.69
N GLY A 210 -1.14 -12.65 -2.37
CA GLY A 210 -1.98 -13.58 -1.61
C GLY A 210 -3.47 -13.26 -1.74
N LEU A 211 -3.88 -12.00 -1.57
CA LEU A 211 -5.28 -11.60 -1.72
C LEU A 211 -5.77 -11.69 -3.17
N ALA A 212 -4.90 -11.48 -4.17
CA ALA A 212 -5.24 -11.73 -5.57
C ALA A 212 -5.47 -13.23 -5.86
N ALA A 213 -4.70 -14.12 -5.22
CA ALA A 213 -4.96 -15.56 -5.27
C ALA A 213 -6.25 -15.94 -4.52
N ALA A 214 -6.53 -15.30 -3.38
CA ALA A 214 -7.76 -15.53 -2.62
C ALA A 214 -9.02 -15.17 -3.41
N LEU A 215 -9.01 -14.11 -4.24
CA LEU A 215 -10.10 -13.78 -5.19
C LEU A 215 -10.39 -14.90 -6.20
N ARG A 216 -9.46 -15.85 -6.40
CA ARG A 216 -9.67 -17.05 -7.24
C ARG A 216 -10.22 -18.23 -6.44
N LEU A 217 -10.62 -18.02 -5.20
CA LEU A 217 -11.20 -19.02 -4.30
C LEU A 217 -10.26 -20.22 -4.10
N VAL A 218 -8.94 -19.97 -4.05
CA VAL A 218 -7.97 -21.00 -3.63
C VAL A 218 -8.36 -21.46 -2.21
N PRO A 219 -8.51 -22.77 -1.94
CA PRO A 219 -9.05 -23.25 -0.66
C PRO A 219 -8.30 -22.74 0.57
N ALA A 220 -6.96 -22.71 0.52
CA ALA A 220 -6.12 -22.14 1.57
C ALA A 220 -5.14 -21.11 1.03
N VAL A 221 -5.08 -19.93 1.62
CA VAL A 221 -4.13 -18.87 1.29
C VAL A 221 -3.34 -18.48 2.53
N VAL A 222 -2.01 -18.60 2.45
CA VAL A 222 -1.10 -18.23 3.54
C VAL A 222 -0.30 -17.00 3.11
N LEU A 223 -0.47 -15.90 3.84
CA LEU A 223 0.30 -14.66 3.67
C LEU A 223 1.33 -14.58 4.79
N ASN A 224 2.60 -14.40 4.45
CA ASN A 224 3.67 -14.24 5.43
C ASN A 224 4.56 -13.06 5.06
N ASP A 225 4.88 -12.22 6.04
CA ASP A 225 5.95 -11.23 5.89
C ASP A 225 6.81 -11.18 7.16
N ALA A 226 8.11 -10.93 7.01
CA ALA A 226 8.99 -10.77 8.17
C ALA A 226 8.76 -9.41 8.86
N TRP A 227 8.27 -8.41 8.12
CA TRP A 227 8.03 -7.06 8.61
C TRP A 227 6.64 -6.93 9.24
N GLY A 228 6.60 -6.59 10.53
CA GLY A 228 5.38 -6.57 11.33
C GLY A 228 4.29 -5.65 10.79
N PRO A 229 4.58 -4.38 10.46
CA PRO A 229 3.61 -3.50 9.82
C PRO A 229 3.00 -4.05 8.55
N ALA A 230 3.81 -4.65 7.68
CA ALA A 230 3.34 -5.24 6.43
C ALA A 230 2.35 -6.39 6.71
N ALA A 231 2.72 -7.34 7.57
CA ALA A 231 1.85 -8.45 7.97
C ALA A 231 0.55 -7.96 8.64
N TRP A 232 0.61 -6.94 9.49
CA TRP A 232 -0.60 -6.35 10.09
C TRP A 232 -1.52 -5.74 9.03
N PHE A 233 -0.97 -4.97 8.09
CA PHE A 233 -1.74 -4.42 6.98
C PHE A 233 -2.30 -5.51 6.06
N ALA A 234 -1.62 -6.65 5.89
CA ALA A 234 -2.20 -7.81 5.18
C ALA A 234 -3.44 -8.35 5.90
N GLY A 235 -3.44 -8.42 7.24
CA GLY A 235 -4.62 -8.75 8.05
C GLY A 235 -5.75 -7.72 7.95
N LEU A 236 -5.42 -6.43 8.02
CA LEU A 236 -6.38 -5.33 7.78
C LEU A 236 -6.99 -5.43 6.38
N ASN A 237 -6.19 -5.76 5.37
CA ASN A 237 -6.62 -5.85 3.98
C ASN A 237 -7.48 -7.10 3.72
N LEU A 238 -7.19 -8.21 4.38
CA LEU A 238 -8.11 -9.35 4.44
C LEU A 238 -9.48 -8.90 4.95
N HIS A 239 -9.53 -8.18 6.08
CA HIS A 239 -10.77 -7.67 6.63
C HIS A 239 -11.49 -6.69 5.67
N ALA A 240 -10.76 -5.73 5.11
CA ALA A 240 -11.32 -4.73 4.21
C ALA A 240 -11.94 -5.36 2.94
N ASN A 241 -11.40 -6.48 2.46
CA ASN A 241 -11.87 -7.16 1.24
C ASN A 241 -12.74 -8.39 1.52
N ARG A 242 -13.13 -8.66 2.78
CA ARG A 242 -13.78 -9.92 3.18
C ARG A 242 -14.96 -10.34 2.30
N GLU A 243 -15.79 -9.38 1.87
CA GLU A 243 -16.96 -9.64 1.02
C GLU A 243 -16.53 -10.10 -0.39
N ALA A 244 -15.57 -9.40 -1.01
CA ALA A 244 -15.07 -9.76 -2.33
C ALA A 244 -14.33 -11.11 -2.32
N LEU A 245 -13.73 -11.46 -1.18
CA LEU A 245 -13.02 -12.72 -0.97
C LEU A 245 -13.95 -13.88 -0.60
N LEU A 246 -15.23 -13.62 -0.32
CA LEU A 246 -16.14 -14.60 0.31
C LEU A 246 -15.56 -15.20 1.60
N ALA A 247 -14.76 -14.41 2.31
CA ALA A 247 -14.14 -14.81 3.55
C ALA A 247 -15.17 -14.75 4.71
N GLY A 248 -15.00 -15.64 5.68
CA GLY A 248 -15.79 -15.64 6.91
C GLY A 248 -15.48 -14.44 7.81
N GLU A 249 -15.75 -14.61 9.11
CA GLU A 249 -15.28 -13.65 10.11
C GLU A 249 -13.75 -13.59 10.10
N VAL A 250 -13.21 -12.37 10.28
CA VAL A 250 -11.78 -12.10 10.25
C VAL A 250 -11.32 -11.77 11.67
N ASP A 251 -10.56 -12.68 12.26
CA ASP A 251 -9.91 -12.49 13.56
C ASP A 251 -8.60 -11.73 13.36
N LEU A 252 -8.47 -10.56 13.98
CA LEU A 252 -7.16 -9.91 14.15
C LEU A 252 -6.53 -10.41 15.45
N LEU A 253 -5.43 -11.15 15.32
CA LEU A 253 -4.79 -11.88 16.42
C LEU A 253 -3.63 -11.08 17.06
N ALA A 254 -3.24 -9.97 16.45
CA ALA A 254 -2.21 -9.07 16.94
C ALA A 254 -2.60 -7.60 16.70
N SER A 255 -2.16 -6.70 17.60
CA SER A 255 -2.37 -5.26 17.42
C SER A 255 -1.28 -4.64 16.55
N TYR A 256 -1.57 -3.50 15.93
CA TYR A 256 -0.55 -2.77 15.15
C TYR A 256 0.63 -2.31 16.03
N ALA A 257 0.32 -1.87 17.25
CA ALA A 257 1.32 -1.38 18.20
C ALA A 257 2.32 -2.48 18.59
N ASP A 258 1.84 -3.72 18.75
CA ASP A 258 2.69 -4.87 19.11
C ASP A 258 3.65 -5.27 17.99
N LEU A 259 3.31 -4.96 16.73
CA LEU A 259 4.08 -5.40 15.57
C LEU A 259 4.99 -4.33 14.98
N ARG A 260 4.73 -3.04 15.23
CA ARG A 260 5.38 -1.94 14.51
C ARG A 260 6.88 -1.83 14.78
N ASP A 261 7.27 -1.96 16.04
CA ASP A 261 8.62 -1.62 16.51
C ASP A 261 9.39 -2.88 17.00
N VAL A 262 8.99 -4.06 16.52
CA VAL A 262 9.52 -5.34 16.97
C VAL A 262 10.27 -6.07 15.83
N PRO A 263 11.47 -6.63 16.08
CA PRO A 263 12.16 -7.50 15.12
C PRO A 263 11.36 -8.76 14.82
N ALA A 264 11.57 -9.34 13.64
CA ALA A 264 10.90 -10.60 13.24
C ALA A 264 11.10 -11.69 14.32
N PRO A 265 10.03 -12.42 14.67
CA PRO A 265 10.10 -13.44 15.71
C PRO A 265 10.91 -14.65 15.23
N ALA A 266 11.42 -15.45 16.17
CA ALA A 266 12.18 -16.66 15.86
C ALA A 266 11.30 -17.77 15.25
N ALA A 267 10.01 -17.79 15.60
CA ALA A 267 9.00 -18.65 15.01
C ALA A 267 7.88 -17.78 14.43
N PRO A 268 7.25 -18.13 13.30
CA PRO A 268 6.19 -17.30 12.74
C PRO A 268 4.99 -17.19 13.69
N GLU A 269 4.51 -15.96 13.86
CA GLU A 269 3.40 -15.62 14.74
C GLU A 269 2.15 -15.34 13.91
N PRO A 270 0.96 -15.84 14.30
CA PRO A 270 -0.28 -15.52 13.61
C PRO A 270 -0.68 -14.06 13.84
N VAL A 271 -1.07 -13.37 12.78
CA VAL A 271 -1.46 -11.95 12.79
C VAL A 271 -2.95 -11.78 12.53
N ALA A 272 -3.50 -12.54 11.58
CA ALA A 272 -4.92 -12.55 11.29
C ALA A 272 -5.34 -13.90 10.69
N ALA A 273 -6.62 -14.22 10.80
CA ALA A 273 -7.19 -15.40 10.16
C ALA A 273 -8.63 -15.16 9.72
N ALA A 274 -9.02 -15.78 8.62
CA ALA A 274 -10.41 -15.98 8.23
C ALA A 274 -10.63 -17.46 7.94
N ARG A 275 -11.66 -18.07 8.53
CA ARG A 275 -11.96 -19.49 8.37
C ARG A 275 -13.42 -19.68 7.98
N ALA A 276 -13.65 -20.12 6.76
CA ALA A 276 -14.94 -20.54 6.23
C ALA A 276 -14.70 -21.59 5.13
N ASP A 277 -15.41 -21.51 4.00
CA ASP A 277 -15.17 -22.35 2.82
C ASP A 277 -13.77 -22.10 2.21
N GLN A 278 -13.24 -20.90 2.40
CA GLN A 278 -11.84 -20.54 2.16
C GLN A 278 -11.15 -20.22 3.49
N GLU A 279 -9.95 -20.75 3.68
CA GLU A 279 -9.07 -20.40 4.79
C GLU A 279 -8.01 -19.39 4.34
N ILE A 280 -7.94 -18.23 5.00
CA ILE A 280 -6.90 -17.22 4.75
C ILE A 280 -6.17 -16.95 6.05
N LEU A 281 -4.86 -17.23 6.09
CA LEU A 281 -4.01 -17.09 7.26
C LEU A 281 -2.92 -16.06 7.01
N VAL A 282 -2.74 -15.13 7.96
CA VAL A 282 -1.68 -14.13 7.91
C VAL A 282 -0.71 -14.39 9.04
N TYR A 283 0.57 -14.51 8.71
CA TYR A 283 1.67 -14.70 9.63
C TYR A 283 2.69 -13.58 9.52
N ARG A 284 3.40 -13.38 10.63
CA ARG A 284 4.61 -12.59 10.68
C ARG A 284 5.79 -13.50 11.01
N GLY A 285 6.78 -13.57 10.14
CA GLY A 285 7.94 -14.42 10.37
C GLY A 285 8.84 -14.57 9.17
N SER A 286 9.97 -15.23 9.41
CA SER A 286 10.87 -15.66 8.34
C SER A 286 10.18 -16.70 7.47
N LEU A 287 10.24 -16.50 6.15
CA LEU A 287 9.69 -17.45 5.17
C LEU A 287 10.31 -18.86 5.30
N TRP A 288 11.49 -18.98 5.91
CA TRP A 288 12.18 -20.25 6.08
C TRP A 288 11.62 -21.11 7.20
N ASP A 289 10.84 -20.50 8.09
CA ASP A 289 10.28 -21.11 9.30
C ASP A 289 8.75 -21.27 9.16
N LEU A 290 8.17 -20.80 8.06
CA LEU A 290 6.77 -20.99 7.67
C LEU A 290 6.37 -22.44 7.27
N PRO A 291 7.22 -23.26 6.61
CA PRO A 291 6.80 -24.56 6.07
C PRO A 291 6.10 -25.51 7.05
N PRO A 292 6.50 -25.62 8.33
CA PRO A 292 5.80 -26.45 9.33
C PRO A 292 4.36 -26.02 9.62
N LEU A 293 3.97 -24.78 9.29
CA LEU A 293 2.65 -24.22 9.51
C LEU A 293 1.72 -24.37 8.29
N LEU A 294 2.26 -24.79 7.14
CA LEU A 294 1.47 -24.93 5.91
C LEU A 294 0.57 -26.18 6.00
N PRO A 295 -0.67 -26.13 5.45
CA PRO A 295 -1.54 -27.30 5.37
C PRO A 295 -0.83 -28.50 4.75
N VAL A 296 -0.86 -29.66 5.43
CA VAL A 296 -0.02 -30.84 5.12
C VAL A 296 -0.38 -31.47 3.76
N ALA A 297 -1.65 -31.44 3.38
CA ALA A 297 -2.15 -32.02 2.14
C ALA A 297 -2.40 -30.94 1.08
N GLY A 298 -2.38 -31.37 -0.19
CA GLY A 298 -2.78 -30.55 -1.32
C GLY A 298 -1.63 -30.04 -2.18
N LEU A 299 -1.98 -29.62 -3.39
CA LEU A 299 -1.09 -28.99 -4.34
C LEU A 299 -0.73 -27.58 -3.88
N ARG A 300 0.55 -27.34 -3.63
CA ARG A 300 1.07 -26.05 -3.16
C ARG A 300 1.64 -25.22 -4.31
N LEU A 301 1.29 -23.94 -4.34
CA LEU A 301 1.91 -22.92 -5.19
C LEU A 301 2.41 -21.78 -4.33
N ALA A 302 3.70 -21.45 -4.41
CA ALA A 302 4.29 -20.33 -3.69
C ALA A 302 4.75 -19.19 -4.61
N ALA A 303 4.36 -17.97 -4.26
CA ALA A 303 4.92 -16.73 -4.78
C ALA A 303 6.05 -16.26 -3.87
N LEU A 304 7.26 -16.09 -4.41
CA LEU A 304 8.40 -15.55 -3.69
C LEU A 304 8.80 -14.20 -4.32
N ASP A 305 8.42 -13.09 -3.70
CA ASP A 305 8.76 -11.72 -4.14
C ASP A 305 9.74 -11.02 -3.18
N PRO A 306 11.00 -11.50 -3.04
CA PRO A 306 11.98 -10.81 -2.20
C PRO A 306 12.40 -9.48 -2.83
N PHE A 307 12.79 -8.49 -2.01
CA PHE A 307 13.26 -7.18 -2.50
C PHE A 307 14.47 -7.29 -3.45
N GLU A 308 15.37 -8.25 -3.21
CA GLU A 308 16.56 -8.44 -4.03
C GLU A 308 16.26 -9.22 -5.32
N LYS A 309 16.68 -8.64 -6.45
CA LYS A 309 16.32 -9.13 -7.79
C LYS A 309 17.47 -9.83 -8.53
N ASP A 310 18.54 -10.21 -7.82
CA ASP A 310 19.65 -10.97 -8.39
C ASP A 310 19.20 -12.37 -8.86
N PRO A 311 19.35 -12.73 -10.16
CA PRO A 311 18.81 -13.98 -10.69
C PRO A 311 19.41 -15.26 -10.08
N ASP A 312 20.68 -15.25 -9.67
CA ASP A 312 21.32 -16.40 -9.02
C ASP A 312 20.79 -16.60 -7.61
N ARG A 313 20.62 -15.50 -6.86
CA ARG A 313 20.04 -15.52 -5.52
C ARG A 313 18.58 -15.94 -5.54
N LEU A 314 17.81 -15.41 -6.48
CA LEU A 314 16.42 -15.79 -6.71
C LEU A 314 16.28 -17.30 -6.96
N ARG A 315 17.13 -17.88 -7.81
CA ARG A 315 17.18 -19.33 -8.04
C ARG A 315 17.53 -20.11 -6.77
N ARG A 316 18.48 -19.63 -5.95
CA ARG A 316 18.82 -20.26 -4.67
C ARG A 316 17.66 -20.20 -3.68
N ILE A 317 16.96 -19.07 -3.61
CA ILE A 317 15.78 -18.89 -2.75
C ILE A 317 14.68 -19.87 -3.15
N ALA A 318 14.36 -19.94 -4.44
CA ALA A 318 13.33 -20.85 -4.96
C ALA A 318 13.68 -22.32 -4.69
N ARG A 319 14.92 -22.75 -4.95
CA ARG A 319 15.36 -24.12 -4.65
C ARG A 319 15.27 -24.44 -3.16
N ARG A 320 15.79 -23.55 -2.30
CA ARG A 320 15.72 -23.72 -0.85
C ARG A 320 14.28 -23.80 -0.34
N TRP A 321 13.37 -23.03 -0.92
CA TRP A 321 11.94 -23.14 -0.61
C TRP A 321 11.41 -24.50 -1.01
N GLN A 322 11.63 -24.94 -2.25
CA GLN A 322 11.17 -26.24 -2.76
C GLN A 322 11.68 -27.39 -1.89
N ASP A 323 12.94 -27.35 -1.45
CA ASP A 323 13.54 -28.36 -0.58
C ASP A 323 12.86 -28.43 0.81
N ARG A 324 12.32 -27.31 1.31
CA ARG A 324 11.72 -27.21 2.66
C ARG A 324 10.20 -27.35 2.68
N ALA A 325 9.52 -26.73 1.73
CA ALA A 325 8.07 -26.59 1.68
C ALA A 325 7.43 -27.44 0.58
N GLY A 326 8.20 -27.94 -0.38
CA GLY A 326 7.69 -28.60 -1.58
C GLY A 326 6.86 -27.66 -2.46
N GLY A 327 6.10 -28.25 -3.39
CA GLY A 327 5.20 -27.53 -4.29
C GLY A 327 5.89 -26.82 -5.45
N GLU A 328 5.09 -26.15 -6.26
CA GLU A 328 5.58 -25.28 -7.32
C GLU A 328 5.91 -23.90 -6.76
N VAL A 329 6.97 -23.28 -7.31
CA VAL A 329 7.41 -21.94 -6.93
C VAL A 329 7.48 -21.08 -8.18
N PHE A 330 7.00 -19.84 -8.08
CA PHE A 330 7.27 -18.81 -9.06
C PHE A 330 7.72 -17.52 -8.38
N ILE A 331 8.47 -16.72 -9.14
CA ILE A 331 8.89 -15.39 -8.75
C ILE A 331 8.14 -14.43 -9.69
N PRO A 332 7.23 -13.60 -9.16
CA PRO A 332 6.38 -12.72 -9.95
C PRO A 332 7.13 -11.55 -10.61
#